data_AF-A0AAW0LJU7-F1
#
_entry.id   AF-A0AAW0LJU7-F1
#
_cell.length_a   1.000
_cell.length_b   1.000
_cell.length_c   1.000
_cell.angle_alpha   90.00
_cell.angle_beta   90.00
_cell.angle_gamma   90.00
#
_symmetry.space_group_name_H-M   'P 1'
#
loop_
_entity.id
_entity.type
_entity.pdbx_description
1 polymer ?
#
loop_
_entity_poly.entity_id
_entity_poly.type
_entity_poly.pdbx_seq_one_letter_code
_entity_poly.pdbx_strand_id
1 'polypeptide(L)'
;MASNQNLHNIIFLLIFSCLLTFFAEARDTLKAGDSLNSSSYLVSSKGAFTLGFFHPCINTNNSYLGIWFTNDQKKRVWVGNRNASVVNTAVLTLETTGSLKIMAQGVDAVTLSPAQVTNYNSTNTISATLLDSGNFVLQELNSNGTLIRVLWQSFDKPTDSLLPEMKLGINHKNRSAWSLTSWLNDLIPAPGPFSLEWDPKGHQMIIRRHGVEFWTSGVLKGDTFEFISDKSKGMYNFSVVSNEDEEYLSYTNMKQGGQSAWFLSFGGKLLSFDGSYVAETENCNGYNTDGGCKRWLPSCRHHDDMFDKRSGYFIHGQDHTYSDTNTSHTLNDCKVACWNQCDCDAYTSLYDNQTGCKFWINKGEFFHDLSGAIPPIYVLIPKPSQFGGQSAWFLSFGGKLLSFDGSYVAETENCNGYNTDGGCKRWLPSCRRHDDMFDKRSGYFIHGPDHTSLDTNTSHTLNDCKVACWNQCGCDAYTSLYDNQTGCKFWINKGEFFHDLSGAIPPIYVLIPKPSQFALNS
;
A
#
# COMPACT_ATOMS: atom_id res chain seq x y z
N MET A 1 14.37 36.37 47.05
CA MET A 1 13.47 36.32 45.88
C MET A 1 14.11 36.78 44.56
N ALA A 2 15.22 37.54 44.55
CA ALA A 2 15.89 37.99 43.31
C ALA A 2 16.67 36.90 42.54
N SER A 3 17.11 35.81 43.19
CA SER A 3 17.91 34.74 42.55
C SER A 3 17.10 33.85 41.57
N ASN A 4 15.84 33.55 41.90
CA ASN A 4 14.98 32.69 41.05
C ASN A 4 14.54 33.37 39.73
N GLN A 5 14.45 34.71 39.70
CA GLN A 5 14.11 35.43 38.47
C GLN A 5 15.25 35.39 37.44
N ASN A 6 16.51 35.46 37.90
CA ASN A 6 17.67 35.36 37.03
C ASN A 6 17.81 33.95 36.42
N LEU A 7 17.50 32.90 37.19
CA LEU A 7 17.52 31.53 36.68
C LEU A 7 16.44 31.29 35.62
N HIS A 8 15.22 31.79 35.83
CA HIS A 8 14.15 31.71 34.81
C HIS A 8 14.49 32.49 33.54
N ASN A 9 15.10 33.67 33.64
CA ASN A 9 15.51 34.45 32.47
C ASN A 9 16.62 33.74 31.67
N ILE A 10 17.57 33.09 32.34
CA ILE A 10 18.62 32.31 31.68
C ILE A 10 18.04 31.07 31.00
N ILE A 11 17.11 30.35 31.64
CA ILE A 11 16.42 29.21 31.04
C ILE A 11 15.60 29.66 29.81
N PHE A 12 14.91 30.80 29.90
CA PHE A 12 14.14 31.34 28.79
C PHE A 12 15.04 31.76 27.62
N LEU A 13 16.20 32.37 27.90
CA LEU A 13 17.22 32.71 26.89
C LEU A 13 17.85 31.47 26.26
N LEU A 14 18.08 30.40 27.02
CA LEU A 14 18.59 29.13 26.49
C LEU A 14 17.54 28.40 25.64
N ILE A 15 16.26 28.43 26.04
CA ILE A 15 15.15 27.90 25.24
C ILE A 15 14.99 28.74 23.97
N PHE A 16 15.05 30.07 24.06
CA PHE A 16 14.95 30.96 22.90
C PHE A 16 16.16 30.81 21.96
N SER A 17 17.37 30.66 22.50
CA SER A 17 18.59 30.36 21.73
C SER A 17 18.51 28.98 21.05
N CYS A 18 18.00 27.97 21.76
CA CYS A 18 17.77 26.63 21.22
C CYS A 18 16.69 26.66 20.12
N LEU A 19 15.61 27.43 20.30
CA LEU A 19 14.56 27.65 19.29
C LEU A 19 15.09 28.45 18.08
N LEU A 20 16.00 29.40 18.28
CA LEU A 20 16.66 30.14 17.19
C LEU A 20 17.61 29.24 16.38
N THR A 21 18.20 28.21 16.99
CA THR A 21 18.99 27.19 16.25
C THR A 21 18.15 26.21 15.43
N PHE A 22 16.82 26.21 15.59
CA PHE A 22 15.90 25.38 14.80
C PHE A 22 15.34 26.06 13.54
N PHE A 23 15.65 27.34 13.33
CA PHE A 23 15.33 28.03 12.07
C PHE A 23 16.61 28.18 11.24
N ALA A 24 17.19 27.05 10.80
CA ALA A 24 18.00 27.10 9.60
C ALA A 24 17.06 27.58 8.47
N GLU A 25 17.35 28.72 7.85
CA GLU A 25 16.60 29.14 6.66
C GLU A 25 16.57 27.98 5.69
N ALA A 26 15.35 27.55 5.34
CA ALA A 26 15.17 26.43 4.46
C ALA A 26 15.72 26.81 3.09
N ARG A 27 16.80 26.15 2.68
CA ARG A 27 17.53 26.47 1.47
C ARG A 27 16.83 25.82 0.29
N ASP A 28 16.38 26.60 -0.69
CA ASP A 28 15.74 26.07 -1.91
C ASP A 28 16.70 25.86 -3.09
N THR A 29 17.91 26.45 -3.00
CA THR A 29 18.83 26.60 -4.13
C THR A 29 20.24 26.09 -3.84
N LEU A 30 20.74 25.18 -4.67
CA LEU A 30 22.13 24.73 -4.73
C LEU A 30 22.91 25.58 -5.74
N LYS A 31 24.01 26.23 -5.36
CA LYS A 31 24.85 27.00 -6.31
C LYS A 31 26.02 26.15 -6.80
N ALA A 32 26.63 26.56 -7.91
CA ALA A 32 27.84 25.91 -8.40
C ALA A 32 28.95 25.90 -7.32
N GLY A 33 29.57 24.74 -7.10
CA GLY A 33 30.54 24.49 -6.05
C GLY A 33 29.94 23.99 -4.73
N ASP A 34 28.63 24.10 -4.54
CA ASP A 34 27.95 23.54 -3.38
C ASP A 34 27.72 22.03 -3.52
N SER A 35 27.49 21.40 -2.38
CA SER A 35 27.11 20.01 -2.30
C SER A 35 25.97 19.80 -1.29
N LEU A 36 25.18 18.75 -1.53
CA LEU A 36 24.13 18.27 -0.65
C LEU A 36 24.46 16.82 -0.29
N ASN A 37 24.61 16.52 1.00
CA ASN A 37 24.93 15.18 1.50
C ASN A 37 23.68 14.52 2.13
N SER A 38 23.84 13.34 2.72
CA SER A 38 22.73 12.57 3.29
C SER A 38 22.04 13.20 4.51
N SER A 39 22.64 14.20 5.17
CA SER A 39 22.06 14.87 6.34
C SER A 39 21.47 16.25 6.01
N SER A 40 21.55 16.69 4.75
CA SER A 40 21.06 17.98 4.29
C SER A 40 19.95 17.81 3.26
N TYR A 41 19.11 18.83 3.14
CA TYR A 41 17.98 18.85 2.22
C TYR A 41 17.79 20.25 1.66
N LEU A 42 17.18 20.33 0.47
CA LEU A 42 16.59 21.55 -0.03
C LEU A 42 15.09 21.53 0.27
N VAL A 43 14.52 22.69 0.60
CA VAL A 43 13.07 22.86 0.77
C VAL A 43 12.63 23.96 -0.17
N SER A 44 11.54 23.77 -0.90
CA SER A 44 10.99 24.78 -1.78
C SER A 44 10.60 26.04 -1.01
N SER A 45 10.56 27.20 -1.67
CA SER A 45 10.39 28.51 -1.03
C SER A 45 9.19 28.61 -0.06
N LYS A 46 8.05 27.95 -0.36
CA LYS A 46 6.87 27.91 0.51
C LYS A 46 6.75 26.64 1.36
N GLY A 47 7.75 25.76 1.36
CA GLY A 47 7.72 24.53 2.15
C GLY A 47 6.81 23.43 1.59
N ALA A 48 6.54 23.43 0.28
CA ALA A 48 5.67 22.45 -0.35
C ALA A 48 6.40 21.12 -0.61
N PHE A 49 7.64 21.21 -1.08
CA PHE A 49 8.47 20.06 -1.45
C PHE A 49 9.85 20.10 -0.80
N THR A 50 10.38 18.92 -0.52
CA THR A 50 11.74 18.73 -0.02
C THR A 50 12.50 17.82 -0.96
N LEU A 51 13.76 18.16 -1.25
CA LEU A 51 14.70 17.34 -2.01
C LEU A 51 15.85 16.90 -1.09
N GLY A 52 16.21 15.63 -1.15
CA GLY A 52 17.33 15.10 -0.38
C GLY A 52 17.56 13.60 -0.61
N PHE A 53 18.50 13.03 0.12
CA PHE A 53 18.76 11.60 0.08
C PHE A 53 17.82 10.82 1.00
N PHE A 54 17.51 9.59 0.61
CA PHE A 54 16.64 8.70 1.36
C PHE A 54 17.01 7.23 1.20
N HIS A 55 16.54 6.43 2.14
CA HIS A 55 16.59 4.97 2.12
C HIS A 55 15.16 4.41 2.05
N PRO A 56 14.81 3.60 1.03
CA PRO A 56 13.48 3.02 0.92
C PRO A 56 13.17 2.03 2.05
N CYS A 57 14.21 1.34 2.55
CA CYS A 57 14.12 0.32 3.60
C CYS A 57 15.21 0.52 4.65
N ILE A 58 14.85 0.35 5.93
CA ILE A 58 15.69 0.59 7.12
C ILE A 58 16.96 -0.28 7.11
N ASN A 59 16.90 -1.46 6.50
CA ASN A 59 18.00 -2.45 6.53
C ASN A 59 18.83 -2.46 5.24
N THR A 60 18.69 -1.45 4.38
CA THR A 60 19.45 -1.35 3.13
C THR A 60 20.40 -0.16 3.17
N ASN A 61 21.61 -0.35 2.63
CA ASN A 61 22.56 0.75 2.45
C ASN A 61 22.33 1.52 1.14
N ASN A 62 21.19 1.29 0.48
CA ASN A 62 20.86 1.90 -0.81
C ASN A 62 20.26 3.29 -0.58
N SER A 63 21.02 4.31 -0.96
CA SER A 63 20.64 5.70 -0.91
C SER A 63 20.19 6.19 -2.28
N TYR A 64 19.10 6.96 -2.29
CA TYR A 64 18.53 7.57 -3.47
C TYR A 64 18.29 9.06 -3.22
N LEU A 65 18.54 9.88 -4.24
CA LEU A 65 18.10 11.26 -4.27
C LEU A 65 16.64 11.30 -4.72
N GLY A 66 15.78 11.98 -3.96
CA GLY A 66 14.39 12.15 -4.33
C GLY A 66 13.80 13.49 -3.94
N ILE A 67 12.61 13.73 -4.44
CA ILE A 67 11.74 14.85 -4.07
C ILE A 67 10.48 14.26 -3.44
N TRP A 68 10.02 14.83 -2.34
CA TRP A 68 8.79 14.43 -1.65
C TRP A 68 8.04 15.65 -1.13
N PHE A 69 6.76 15.46 -0.81
CA PHE A 69 5.98 16.49 -0.12
C PHE A 69 6.54 16.72 1.29
N THR A 70 6.82 17.96 1.67
CA THR A 70 7.49 18.25 2.95
C THR A 70 6.72 17.75 4.17
N ASN A 71 5.39 17.68 4.10
CA ASN A 71 4.52 17.16 5.16
C ASN A 71 4.40 15.62 5.19
N ASP A 72 4.86 14.91 4.15
CA ASP A 72 4.81 13.45 4.07
C ASP A 72 5.98 12.88 3.25
N GLN A 73 7.03 12.45 3.94
CA GLN A 73 8.23 11.87 3.32
C GLN A 73 7.97 10.56 2.57
N LYS A 74 6.85 9.87 2.82
CA LYS A 74 6.51 8.62 2.12
C LYS A 74 6.02 8.90 0.70
N LYS A 75 5.47 10.09 0.43
CA LYS A 75 4.98 10.50 -0.89
C LYS A 75 6.09 11.12 -1.71
N ARG A 76 6.95 10.24 -2.23
CA ARG A 76 8.04 10.60 -3.13
C ARG A 76 7.47 10.79 -4.52
N VAL A 77 7.74 11.95 -5.11
CA VAL A 77 7.19 12.36 -6.41
C VAL A 77 8.24 12.31 -7.52
N TRP A 78 9.51 12.15 -7.15
CA TRP A 78 10.62 12.02 -8.09
C TRP A 78 11.80 11.29 -7.45
N VAL A 79 12.54 10.50 -8.23
CA VAL A 79 13.76 9.80 -7.82
C VAL A 79 14.83 9.91 -8.91
N GLY A 80 15.96 10.54 -8.59
CA GLY A 80 16.99 10.87 -9.58
C GLY A 80 17.86 9.69 -10.02
N ASN A 81 18.31 8.88 -9.08
CA ASN A 81 19.20 7.74 -9.35
C ASN A 81 18.47 6.39 -9.25
N ARG A 82 17.24 6.32 -9.77
CA ARG A 82 16.41 5.11 -9.68
C ARG A 82 17.03 3.86 -10.30
N ASN A 83 17.89 4.01 -11.31
CA ASN A 83 18.57 2.91 -12.01
C ASN A 83 19.89 2.48 -11.35
N ALA A 84 20.43 3.30 -10.44
CA ALA A 84 21.74 3.10 -9.86
C ALA A 84 21.73 3.61 -8.42
N SER A 85 21.38 2.74 -7.47
CA SER A 85 21.50 3.04 -6.05
C SER A 85 22.95 3.32 -5.68
N VAL A 86 23.17 4.26 -4.77
CA VAL A 86 24.49 4.57 -4.23
C VAL A 86 24.58 4.19 -2.75
N VAL A 87 25.77 3.84 -2.28
CA VAL A 87 25.99 3.42 -0.88
C VAL A 87 26.12 4.65 0.03
N ASN A 88 25.89 4.49 1.35
CA ASN A 88 25.75 5.46 2.47
C ASN A 88 26.72 6.66 2.63
N THR A 89 27.34 7.17 1.57
CA THR A 89 28.15 8.41 1.53
C THR A 89 27.83 9.26 0.31
N ALA A 90 26.60 9.14 -0.20
CA ALA A 90 26.16 9.84 -1.39
C ALA A 90 26.12 11.36 -1.19
N VAL A 91 26.67 12.08 -2.16
CA VAL A 91 26.71 13.54 -2.21
C VAL A 91 26.28 14.02 -3.58
N LEU A 92 25.25 14.86 -3.64
CA LEU A 92 24.86 15.58 -4.84
C LEU A 92 25.74 16.82 -4.98
N THR A 93 26.38 16.99 -6.12
CA THR A 93 27.29 18.10 -6.41
C THR A 93 26.88 18.79 -7.71
N LEU A 94 26.93 20.12 -7.69
CA LEU A 94 26.75 20.96 -8.87
C LEU A 94 28.09 21.62 -9.24
N GLU A 95 28.64 21.24 -10.38
CA GLU A 95 29.89 21.81 -10.89
C GLU A 95 29.66 23.15 -11.61
N THR A 96 30.72 23.97 -11.72
CA THR A 96 30.71 25.25 -12.45
C THR A 96 30.49 25.12 -13.96
N THR A 97 30.54 23.91 -14.49
CA THR A 97 30.26 23.56 -15.89
C THR A 97 28.77 23.26 -16.15
N GLY A 98 27.92 23.33 -15.10
CA GLY A 98 26.52 22.92 -15.16
C GLY A 98 26.32 21.40 -15.11
N SER A 99 27.35 20.65 -14.72
CA SER A 99 27.24 19.22 -14.50
C SER A 99 26.66 18.94 -13.10
N LEU A 100 25.55 18.19 -13.05
CA LEU A 100 24.87 17.78 -11.81
C LEU A 100 25.04 16.27 -11.62
N LYS A 101 25.76 15.87 -10.56
CA LYS A 101 26.15 14.47 -10.33
C LYS A 101 25.94 14.05 -8.89
N ILE A 102 25.62 12.78 -8.69
CA ILE A 102 25.67 12.11 -7.39
C ILE A 102 26.98 11.33 -7.33
N MET A 103 27.81 11.66 -6.35
CA MET A 103 29.08 10.99 -6.07
C MET A 103 28.91 10.11 -4.84
N ALA A 104 29.56 8.94 -4.84
CA ALA A 104 29.64 8.06 -3.67
C ALA A 104 31.03 7.41 -3.63
N GLN A 105 31.48 7.04 -2.43
CA GLN A 105 32.82 6.47 -2.28
C GLN A 105 32.93 5.10 -2.96
N GLY A 106 33.90 4.96 -3.88
CA GLY A 106 34.19 3.68 -4.54
C GLY A 106 33.19 3.25 -5.61
N VAL A 107 32.32 4.16 -6.08
CA VAL A 107 31.35 3.91 -7.15
C VAL A 107 31.44 5.02 -8.19
N ASP A 108 31.22 4.69 -9.46
CA ASP A 108 31.14 5.68 -10.53
C ASP A 108 30.03 6.71 -10.25
N ALA A 109 30.30 7.97 -10.61
CA ALA A 109 29.36 9.06 -10.39
C ALA A 109 28.10 8.89 -11.25
N VAL A 110 26.92 8.99 -10.62
CA VAL A 110 25.64 9.00 -11.33
C VAL A 110 25.38 10.41 -11.84
N THR A 111 25.44 10.58 -13.16
CA THR A 111 25.22 11.89 -13.79
C THR A 111 23.73 12.12 -14.03
N LEU A 112 23.15 13.12 -13.36
CA LEU A 112 21.75 13.54 -13.57
C LEU A 112 21.63 14.48 -14.77
N SER A 113 22.57 15.42 -14.88
CA SER A 113 22.73 16.33 -16.02
C SER A 113 24.21 16.43 -16.39
N PRO A 114 24.59 16.19 -17.66
CA PRO A 114 25.96 16.35 -18.11
C PRO A 114 26.38 17.84 -18.13
N ALA A 115 27.67 18.10 -18.27
CA ALA A 115 28.19 19.46 -18.46
C ALA A 115 27.61 20.07 -19.75
N GLN A 116 27.06 21.29 -19.64
CA GLN A 116 26.43 21.99 -20.77
C GLN A 116 27.04 23.36 -21.05
N VAL A 117 27.90 23.86 -20.16
CA VAL A 117 28.55 25.16 -20.29
C VAL A 117 30.02 24.95 -20.65
N THR A 118 30.38 25.23 -21.91
CA THR A 118 31.76 25.10 -22.43
C THR A 118 32.51 26.44 -22.45
N ASN A 119 31.80 27.55 -22.61
CA ASN A 119 32.33 28.91 -22.57
C ASN A 119 31.86 29.61 -21.29
N TYR A 120 32.60 29.43 -20.21
CA TYR A 120 32.30 30.06 -18.93
C TYR A 120 32.47 31.59 -19.05
N ASN A 121 31.36 32.32 -19.21
CA ASN A 121 31.37 33.75 -18.97
C ASN A 121 31.39 33.97 -17.45
N SER A 122 32.45 34.58 -16.92
CA SER A 122 32.69 34.70 -15.47
C SER A 122 31.61 35.48 -14.71
N THR A 123 30.72 36.16 -15.41
CA THR A 123 29.60 36.93 -14.86
C THR A 123 28.33 36.11 -14.66
N ASN A 124 28.21 34.95 -15.31
CA ASN A 124 27.01 34.13 -15.23
C ASN A 124 27.08 33.21 -14.01
N THR A 125 25.93 32.99 -13.37
CA THR A 125 25.81 32.11 -12.21
C THR A 125 25.00 30.88 -12.60
N ILE A 126 25.49 29.71 -12.21
CA ILE A 126 24.76 28.45 -12.36
C ILE A 126 24.18 28.06 -11.01
N SER A 127 22.90 27.74 -10.99
CA SER A 127 22.20 27.29 -9.79
C SER A 127 21.15 26.23 -10.12
N ALA A 128 20.87 25.37 -9.15
CA ALA A 128 19.76 24.43 -9.20
C ALA A 128 18.78 24.75 -8.07
N THR A 129 17.52 25.04 -8.41
CA THR A 129 16.49 25.50 -7.46
C THR A 129 15.31 24.53 -7.44
N LEU A 130 14.84 24.18 -6.25
CA LEU A 130 13.61 23.41 -6.04
C LEU A 130 12.41 24.36 -5.96
N LEU A 131 11.53 24.29 -6.96
CA LEU A 131 10.34 25.13 -7.04
C LEU A 131 9.17 24.56 -6.21
N ASP A 132 8.21 25.40 -5.85
CA ASP A 132 6.99 24.98 -5.14
C ASP A 132 6.04 24.13 -6.00
N SER A 133 6.28 24.03 -7.31
CA SER A 133 5.62 23.04 -8.18
C SER A 133 6.18 21.63 -7.97
N GLY A 134 7.32 21.49 -7.27
CA GLY A 134 8.08 20.24 -7.13
C GLY A 134 9.13 20.06 -8.22
N ASN A 135 9.23 20.98 -9.19
CA ASN A 135 10.24 20.92 -10.23
C ASN A 135 11.62 21.38 -9.70
N PHE A 136 12.62 20.49 -9.76
CA PHE A 136 14.01 20.84 -9.53
C PHE A 136 14.67 21.28 -10.85
N VAL A 137 15.06 22.56 -10.92
CA VAL A 137 15.47 23.22 -12.17
C VAL A 137 16.91 23.70 -12.06
N LEU A 138 17.76 23.21 -12.97
CA LEU A 138 19.11 23.72 -13.19
C LEU A 138 19.07 24.82 -14.24
N GLN A 139 19.56 26.01 -13.86
CA GLN A 139 19.44 27.22 -14.64
C GLN A 139 20.75 28.00 -14.72
N GLU A 140 20.91 28.74 -15.81
CA GLU A 140 21.96 29.73 -16.00
C GLU A 140 21.36 31.13 -15.84
N LEU A 141 21.94 31.91 -14.95
CA LEU A 141 21.48 33.24 -14.57
C LEU A 141 22.53 34.29 -14.91
N ASN A 142 22.08 35.48 -15.30
CA ASN A 142 22.95 36.66 -15.37
C ASN A 142 23.36 37.11 -13.95
N SER A 143 24.35 37.99 -13.85
CA SER A 143 24.83 38.54 -12.58
C SER A 143 23.74 39.26 -11.77
N ASN A 144 22.69 39.76 -12.44
CA ASN A 144 21.54 40.40 -11.82
C ASN A 144 20.42 39.41 -11.41
N GLY A 145 20.63 38.10 -11.57
CA GLY A 145 19.66 37.06 -11.25
C GLY A 145 18.62 36.76 -12.33
N THR A 146 18.66 37.43 -13.48
CA THR A 146 17.72 37.15 -14.58
C THR A 146 18.05 35.83 -15.28
N LEU A 147 17.02 35.04 -15.59
CA LEU A 147 17.15 33.76 -16.27
C LEU A 147 17.68 33.95 -17.69
N ILE A 148 18.80 33.29 -18.02
CA ILE A 148 19.32 33.19 -19.38
C ILE A 148 18.68 32.00 -20.07
N ARG A 149 18.77 30.82 -19.45
CA ARG A 149 18.20 29.56 -19.96
C ARG A 149 18.07 28.51 -18.86
N VAL A 150 17.14 27.59 -19.06
CA VAL A 150 17.06 26.34 -18.31
C VAL A 150 18.00 25.32 -18.97
N LEU A 151 18.89 24.71 -18.19
CA LEU A 151 19.84 23.70 -18.66
C LEU A 151 19.26 22.29 -18.50
N TRP A 152 18.57 22.05 -17.39
CA TRP A 152 17.96 20.75 -17.08
C TRP A 152 16.82 20.94 -16.07
N GLN A 153 15.81 20.06 -16.10
CA GLN A 153 14.75 20.05 -15.10
C GLN A 153 14.23 18.63 -14.83
N SER A 154 13.84 18.39 -13.59
CA SER A 154 13.31 17.09 -13.15
C SER A 154 12.02 16.70 -13.87
N PHE A 155 11.18 17.67 -14.25
CA PHE A 155 9.92 17.42 -14.96
C PHE A 155 10.10 16.81 -16.35
N ASP A 156 11.28 16.94 -16.96
CA ASP A 156 11.61 16.26 -18.23
C ASP A 156 12.07 14.80 -18.05
N LYS A 157 12.19 14.35 -16.79
CA LYS A 157 12.57 12.99 -16.39
C LYS A 157 11.62 12.47 -15.30
N PRO A 158 10.32 12.33 -15.60
CA PRO A 158 9.34 11.80 -14.66
C PRO A 158 9.71 10.39 -14.16
N THR A 159 9.29 10.04 -12.95
CA THR A 159 9.39 8.68 -12.41
C THR A 159 8.03 7.99 -12.47
N ASP A 160 7.44 7.68 -11.33
CA ASP A 160 6.16 7.03 -11.13
C ASP A 160 5.03 8.02 -10.81
N SER A 161 5.35 9.31 -10.71
CA SER A 161 4.39 10.34 -10.29
C SER A 161 4.21 11.44 -11.32
N LEU A 162 2.98 11.95 -11.43
CA LEU A 162 2.63 13.13 -12.23
C LEU A 162 2.11 14.22 -11.31
N LEU A 163 2.83 15.33 -11.22
CA LEU A 163 2.42 16.54 -10.52
C LEU A 163 1.65 17.47 -11.48
N PRO A 164 0.88 18.44 -10.96
CA PRO A 164 0.35 19.52 -11.78
C PRO A 164 1.48 20.18 -12.60
N GLU A 165 1.15 20.62 -13.82
CA GLU A 165 2.10 21.22 -14.79
C GLU A 165 3.09 20.23 -15.44
N MET A 166 3.27 19.02 -14.91
CA MET A 166 4.03 17.99 -15.62
C MET A 166 3.32 17.57 -16.91
N LYS A 167 4.13 17.12 -17.87
CA LYS A 167 3.67 16.69 -19.19
C LYS A 167 3.64 15.17 -19.26
N LEU A 168 2.60 14.62 -19.88
CA LEU A 168 2.51 13.23 -20.30
C LEU A 168 2.32 13.22 -21.82
N GLY A 169 3.28 12.75 -22.61
CA GLY A 169 3.23 12.89 -24.06
C GLY A 169 4.57 12.77 -24.76
N ILE A 170 4.71 13.44 -25.90
CA ILE A 170 5.85 13.35 -26.82
C ILE A 170 6.49 14.73 -27.00
N ASN A 171 7.81 14.77 -26.92
CA ASN A 171 8.64 15.92 -27.25
C ASN A 171 9.35 15.68 -28.60
N HIS A 172 8.91 16.39 -29.64
CA HIS A 172 9.43 16.21 -31.00
C HIS A 172 10.83 16.79 -31.17
N LYS A 173 11.22 17.79 -30.36
CA LYS A 173 12.54 18.46 -30.44
C LYS A 173 13.69 17.51 -30.14
N ASN A 174 13.54 16.68 -29.10
CA ASN A 174 14.58 15.75 -28.65
C ASN A 174 14.22 14.29 -28.90
N ARG A 175 13.11 14.01 -29.59
CA ARG A 175 12.58 12.67 -29.89
C ARG A 175 12.43 11.80 -28.64
N SER A 176 11.93 12.40 -27.56
CA SER A 176 11.68 11.72 -26.29
C SER A 176 10.19 11.72 -25.94
N ALA A 177 9.80 10.87 -25.01
CA ALA A 177 8.45 10.85 -24.45
C ALA A 177 8.49 11.15 -22.95
N TRP A 178 7.51 11.91 -22.48
CA TRP A 178 7.18 12.01 -21.07
C TRP A 178 6.15 10.94 -20.73
N SER A 179 6.57 9.94 -19.95
CA SER A 179 5.73 8.83 -19.48
C SER A 179 6.04 8.56 -18.02
N LEU A 180 5.07 8.04 -17.27
CA LEU A 180 5.39 7.50 -15.94
C LEU A 180 5.84 6.05 -16.07
N THR A 181 6.69 5.61 -15.15
CA THR A 181 7.07 4.22 -14.98
C THR A 181 7.10 3.90 -13.50
N SER A 182 6.28 2.92 -13.10
CA SER A 182 6.14 2.50 -11.71
C SER A 182 7.49 2.13 -11.10
N TRP A 183 7.56 2.08 -9.78
CA TRP A 183 8.65 1.38 -9.11
C TRP A 183 8.55 -0.12 -9.37
N LEU A 184 9.66 -0.83 -9.18
CA LEU A 184 9.69 -2.29 -9.27
C LEU A 184 8.83 -2.90 -8.17
N ASN A 185 8.95 -2.40 -6.95
CA ASN A 185 8.06 -2.66 -5.82
C ASN A 185 8.22 -1.55 -4.77
N ASP A 186 7.52 -1.65 -3.63
CA ASP A 186 7.58 -0.67 -2.54
C ASP A 186 8.98 -0.46 -1.94
N LEU A 187 9.91 -1.39 -2.18
CA LEU A 187 11.26 -1.38 -1.62
C LEU A 187 12.34 -0.94 -2.63
N ILE A 188 12.05 -1.04 -3.93
CA ILE A 188 13.03 -0.88 -5.01
C ILE A 188 12.51 0.16 -6.03
N PRO A 189 13.03 1.40 -6.01
CA PRO A 189 12.62 2.48 -6.93
C PRO A 189 12.97 2.28 -8.41
N ALA A 190 13.74 1.24 -8.74
CA ALA A 190 14.09 0.90 -10.11
C ALA A 190 12.84 0.81 -11.01
N PRO A 191 12.95 1.05 -12.33
CA PRO A 191 11.84 0.92 -13.27
C PRO A 191 11.13 -0.42 -13.12
N GLY A 192 9.84 -0.35 -12.84
CA GLY A 192 8.95 -1.50 -12.71
C GLY A 192 8.20 -1.81 -14.00
N PRO A 193 7.23 -2.73 -13.90
CA PRO A 193 6.59 -3.31 -15.09
C PRO A 193 5.54 -2.41 -15.73
N PHE A 194 5.03 -1.40 -15.04
CA PHE A 194 3.93 -0.56 -15.53
C PHE A 194 4.41 0.81 -16.00
N SER A 195 3.89 1.26 -17.14
CA SER A 195 4.00 2.65 -17.62
C SER A 195 2.63 3.29 -17.79
N LEU A 196 2.57 4.61 -17.61
CA LEU A 196 1.42 5.43 -18.00
C LEU A 196 1.87 6.36 -19.12
N GLU A 197 1.11 6.41 -20.21
CA GLU A 197 1.42 7.14 -21.42
C GLU A 197 0.19 7.89 -21.93
N TRP A 198 0.41 9.01 -22.63
CA TRP A 198 -0.62 9.69 -23.41
C TRP A 198 -0.54 9.21 -24.85
N ASP A 199 -1.68 8.83 -25.43
CA ASP A 199 -1.84 8.50 -26.84
C ASP A 199 -2.51 9.69 -27.55
N PRO A 200 -1.75 10.55 -28.26
CA PRO A 200 -2.29 11.72 -28.93
C PRO A 200 -3.29 11.37 -30.03
N LYS A 201 -3.15 10.20 -30.68
CA LYS A 201 -4.06 9.79 -31.76
C LYS A 201 -5.40 9.35 -31.20
N GLY A 202 -5.37 8.48 -30.19
CA GLY A 202 -6.58 8.01 -29.50
C GLY A 202 -7.19 9.03 -28.54
N HIS A 203 -6.49 10.14 -28.24
CA HIS A 203 -6.89 11.13 -27.24
C HIS A 203 -7.22 10.47 -25.89
N GLN A 204 -6.36 9.54 -25.45
CA GLN A 204 -6.58 8.70 -24.28
C GLN A 204 -5.26 8.48 -23.53
N MET A 205 -5.35 8.15 -22.24
CA MET A 205 -4.23 7.64 -21.48
C MET A 205 -4.24 6.11 -21.51
N ILE A 206 -3.05 5.52 -21.57
CA ILE A 206 -2.86 4.08 -21.61
C ILE A 206 -1.90 3.70 -20.50
N ILE A 207 -2.31 2.74 -19.67
CA ILE A 207 -1.39 2.03 -18.80
C ILE A 207 -0.94 0.78 -19.55
N ARG A 208 0.38 0.62 -19.72
CA ARG A 208 0.99 -0.58 -20.29
C ARG A 208 1.67 -1.38 -19.20
N ARG A 209 1.72 -2.70 -19.38
CA ARG A 209 2.51 -3.64 -18.59
C ARG A 209 3.50 -4.32 -19.52
N HIS A 210 4.80 -4.11 -19.31
CA HIS A 210 5.87 -4.58 -20.23
C HIS A 210 5.58 -4.24 -21.70
N GLY A 211 5.09 -3.03 -21.95
CA GLY A 211 4.74 -2.54 -23.30
C GLY A 211 3.39 -3.02 -23.84
N VAL A 212 2.72 -3.97 -23.20
CA VAL A 212 1.38 -4.45 -23.61
C VAL A 212 0.30 -3.62 -22.94
N GLU A 213 -0.75 -3.21 -23.67
CA GLU A 213 -1.85 -2.44 -23.10
C GLU A 213 -2.55 -3.22 -21.98
N PHE A 214 -2.61 -2.61 -20.80
CA PHE A 214 -3.19 -3.18 -19.60
C PHE A 214 -4.53 -2.50 -19.26
N TRP A 215 -4.60 -1.18 -19.46
CA TRP A 215 -5.79 -0.37 -19.21
C TRP A 215 -5.79 0.88 -20.10
N THR A 216 -6.98 1.41 -20.40
CA THR A 216 -7.17 2.71 -21.06
C THR A 216 -8.13 3.59 -20.27
N SER A 217 -7.91 4.90 -20.28
CA SER A 217 -8.86 5.89 -19.75
C SER A 217 -10.13 6.02 -20.59
N GLY A 218 -10.11 5.49 -21.81
CA GLY A 218 -11.06 5.88 -22.84
C GLY A 218 -10.73 7.27 -23.39
N VAL A 219 -11.45 7.67 -24.43
CA VAL A 219 -11.23 8.95 -25.13
C VAL A 219 -11.64 10.12 -24.24
N LEU A 220 -10.82 11.15 -24.17
CA LEU A 220 -11.15 12.42 -23.52
C LEU A 220 -12.32 13.08 -24.26
N LYS A 221 -13.47 13.21 -23.60
CA LYS A 221 -14.66 13.89 -24.16
C LYS A 221 -15.06 15.02 -23.22
N GLY A 222 -15.03 16.25 -23.73
CA GLY A 222 -15.23 17.43 -22.90
C GLY A 222 -14.06 17.58 -21.91
N ASP A 223 -14.36 17.52 -20.63
CA ASP A 223 -13.41 17.68 -19.52
C ASP A 223 -13.11 16.36 -18.79
N THR A 224 -13.59 15.20 -19.30
CA THR A 224 -13.46 13.94 -18.58
C THR A 224 -13.17 12.73 -19.47
N PHE A 225 -12.55 11.74 -18.84
CA PHE A 225 -12.27 10.44 -19.42
C PHE A 225 -13.37 9.44 -19.05
N GLU A 226 -13.64 8.49 -19.93
CA GLU A 226 -14.72 7.52 -19.77
C GLU A 226 -14.52 6.61 -18.54
N PHE A 227 -13.29 6.13 -18.34
CA PHE A 227 -12.96 5.11 -17.34
C PHE A 227 -12.16 5.65 -16.15
N ILE A 228 -12.12 6.97 -15.96
CA ILE A 228 -11.60 7.55 -14.72
C ILE A 228 -12.61 7.35 -13.60
N SER A 229 -12.13 7.11 -12.39
CA SER A 229 -12.94 6.92 -11.18
C SER A 229 -13.95 8.06 -10.98
N ASP A 230 -15.17 7.73 -10.56
CA ASP A 230 -16.22 8.71 -10.30
C ASP A 230 -15.81 9.74 -9.24
N LYS A 231 -14.96 9.35 -8.28
CA LYS A 231 -14.42 10.29 -7.28
C LYS A 231 -13.50 11.32 -7.92
N SER A 232 -12.79 10.95 -8.98
CA SER A 232 -11.85 11.83 -9.69
C SER A 232 -12.51 12.69 -10.76
N LYS A 233 -13.74 12.38 -11.17
CA LYS A 233 -14.49 13.20 -12.13
C LYS A 233 -14.74 14.60 -11.56
N GLY A 234 -14.39 15.62 -12.34
CA GLY A 234 -14.48 17.02 -11.91
C GLY A 234 -13.45 17.45 -10.86
N MET A 235 -12.45 16.63 -10.51
CA MET A 235 -11.35 17.07 -9.64
C MET A 235 -10.23 17.77 -10.42
N TYR A 236 -10.07 17.43 -11.70
CA TYR A 236 -8.95 17.87 -12.51
C TYR A 236 -9.43 18.59 -13.75
N ASN A 237 -8.69 19.63 -14.14
CA ASN A 237 -8.84 20.26 -15.43
C ASN A 237 -7.71 19.78 -16.34
N PHE A 238 -8.05 19.09 -17.43
CA PHE A 238 -7.10 18.54 -18.37
C PHE A 238 -6.78 19.53 -19.48
N SER A 239 -5.49 19.71 -19.76
CA SER A 239 -5.00 20.53 -20.86
C SER A 239 -4.28 19.64 -21.86
N VAL A 240 -4.73 19.67 -23.11
CA VAL A 240 -4.09 18.96 -24.22
C VAL A 240 -3.43 19.96 -25.13
N VAL A 241 -2.15 19.75 -25.42
CA VAL A 241 -1.37 20.52 -26.39
C VAL A 241 -0.96 19.59 -27.52
N SER A 242 -1.13 20.03 -28.76
CA SER A 242 -0.62 19.35 -29.95
C SER A 242 -0.16 20.39 -30.96
N ASN A 243 1.15 20.45 -31.20
CA ASN A 243 1.80 21.34 -32.15
C ASN A 243 3.07 20.67 -32.73
N GLU A 244 3.81 21.39 -33.58
CA GLU A 244 5.01 20.87 -34.26
C GLU A 244 6.15 20.47 -33.29
N ASP A 245 6.18 21.06 -32.10
CA ASP A 245 7.23 20.87 -31.09
C ASP A 245 6.89 19.77 -30.09
N GLU A 246 5.62 19.65 -29.70
CA GLU A 246 5.19 18.77 -28.61
C GLU A 246 3.71 18.39 -28.67
N GLU A 247 3.42 17.19 -28.17
CA GLU A 247 2.07 16.65 -28.03
C GLU A 247 1.90 16.03 -26.65
N TYR A 248 1.15 16.66 -25.75
CA TYR A 248 1.04 16.18 -24.38
C TYR A 248 -0.29 16.50 -23.72
N LEU A 249 -0.58 15.74 -22.66
CA LEU A 249 -1.59 15.98 -21.65
C LEU A 249 -0.92 16.52 -20.39
N SER A 250 -1.50 17.53 -19.77
CA SER A 250 -1.21 17.95 -18.40
C SER A 250 -2.52 18.19 -17.65
N TYR A 251 -2.43 18.38 -16.34
CA TYR A 251 -3.61 18.67 -15.52
C TYR A 251 -3.33 19.75 -14.47
N THR A 252 -4.40 20.38 -14.00
CA THR A 252 -4.41 21.21 -12.79
C THR A 252 -5.50 20.74 -11.83
N ASN A 253 -5.30 20.97 -10.53
CA ASN A 253 -6.29 20.63 -9.51
C ASN A 253 -7.35 21.75 -9.43
N MET A 254 -8.63 21.40 -9.53
CA MET A 254 -9.73 22.37 -9.42
C MET A 254 -10.05 22.75 -7.98
N LYS A 255 -9.67 21.94 -6.98
CA LYS A 255 -9.83 22.29 -5.57
C LYS A 255 -8.66 23.20 -5.14
N GLN A 256 -8.95 24.50 -5.02
CA GLN A 256 -7.96 25.47 -4.54
C GLN A 256 -7.39 25.07 -3.17
N GLY A 257 -6.07 25.06 -3.05
CA GLY A 257 -5.34 24.85 -1.79
C GLY A 257 -4.99 23.41 -1.42
N GLY A 258 -5.43 22.40 -2.19
CA GLY A 258 -5.09 20.99 -1.93
C GLY A 258 -3.84 20.51 -2.67
N GLN A 259 -2.95 19.79 -1.97
CA GLN A 259 -1.86 19.04 -2.60
C GLN A 259 -2.43 18.04 -3.62
N SER A 260 -1.79 17.94 -4.78
CA SER A 260 -2.23 17.07 -5.87
C SER A 260 -1.03 16.40 -6.52
N ALA A 261 -1.16 15.11 -6.75
CA ALA A 261 -0.21 14.27 -7.46
C ALA A 261 -0.95 12.99 -7.87
N TRP A 262 -0.57 12.41 -8.99
CA TRP A 262 -0.92 11.04 -9.34
C TRP A 262 0.28 10.14 -9.14
N PHE A 263 0.07 8.93 -8.64
CA PHE A 263 1.08 7.91 -8.38
C PHE A 263 0.72 6.62 -9.11
N LEU A 264 1.61 6.15 -9.97
CA LEU A 264 1.50 4.85 -10.63
C LEU A 264 2.20 3.78 -9.78
N SER A 265 1.43 2.94 -9.11
CA SER A 265 1.97 1.89 -8.25
C SER A 265 2.59 0.75 -9.07
N PHE A 266 3.46 -0.03 -8.42
CA PHE A 266 4.04 -1.25 -8.99
C PHE A 266 2.99 -2.33 -9.34
N GLY A 267 1.77 -2.22 -8.79
CA GLY A 267 0.63 -3.08 -9.13
C GLY A 267 -0.23 -2.54 -10.28
N GLY A 268 0.18 -1.44 -10.91
CA GLY A 268 -0.56 -0.81 -12.01
C GLY A 268 -1.73 0.06 -11.56
N LYS A 269 -1.84 0.38 -10.26
CA LYS A 269 -2.87 1.28 -9.72
C LYS A 269 -2.47 2.74 -9.96
N LEU A 270 -3.40 3.55 -10.47
CA LEU A 270 -3.21 5.00 -10.57
C LEU A 270 -3.95 5.67 -9.42
N LEU A 271 -3.21 6.24 -8.48
CA LEU A 271 -3.71 6.77 -7.21
C LEU A 271 -3.53 8.28 -7.16
N SER A 272 -4.47 8.98 -6.54
CA SER A 272 -4.37 10.40 -6.20
C SER A 272 -3.57 10.59 -4.91
N PHE A 273 -3.23 11.85 -4.60
CA PHE A 273 -2.53 12.22 -3.37
C PHE A 273 -3.23 11.73 -2.10
N ASP A 274 -4.55 11.73 -2.03
CA ASP A 274 -5.30 11.24 -0.88
C ASP A 274 -5.44 9.70 -0.81
N GLY A 275 -4.82 8.97 -1.76
CA GLY A 275 -4.92 7.53 -1.88
C GLY A 275 -6.18 7.04 -2.60
N SER A 276 -7.07 7.94 -3.06
CA SER A 276 -8.21 7.55 -3.88
C SER A 276 -7.76 7.08 -5.27
N TYR A 277 -8.53 6.18 -5.86
CA TYR A 277 -8.28 5.71 -7.22
C TYR A 277 -8.58 6.81 -8.22
N VAL A 278 -7.60 7.11 -9.08
CA VAL A 278 -7.81 7.83 -10.34
C VAL A 278 -8.28 6.84 -11.40
N ALA A 279 -7.66 5.66 -11.47
CA ALA A 279 -8.10 4.54 -12.31
C ALA A 279 -8.28 3.27 -11.46
N GLU A 280 -9.42 2.60 -11.62
CA GLU A 280 -9.80 1.38 -10.88
C GLU A 280 -9.17 0.12 -11.48
N THR A 281 -7.86 0.14 -11.67
CA THR A 281 -7.15 -0.95 -12.38
C THR A 281 -7.00 -2.23 -11.58
N GLU A 282 -7.38 -2.23 -10.29
CA GLU A 282 -7.34 -3.44 -9.46
C GLU A 282 -8.29 -4.54 -9.94
N ASN A 283 -9.33 -4.15 -10.67
CA ASN A 283 -10.26 -5.07 -11.30
C ASN A 283 -9.72 -5.66 -12.61
N CYS A 284 -8.58 -5.16 -13.14
CA CYS A 284 -7.97 -5.65 -14.38
C CYS A 284 -7.24 -6.98 -14.17
N ASN A 285 -8.04 -8.03 -13.97
CA ASN A 285 -7.56 -9.39 -13.75
C ASN A 285 -7.16 -10.12 -15.04
N GLY A 286 -7.36 -9.48 -16.20
CA GLY A 286 -6.96 -9.98 -17.52
C GLY A 286 -8.06 -10.67 -18.31
N TYR A 287 -9.23 -10.92 -17.74
CA TYR A 287 -10.36 -11.56 -18.45
C TYR A 287 -11.53 -10.61 -18.74
N ASN A 288 -11.67 -9.51 -17.99
CA ASN A 288 -12.72 -8.51 -18.20
C ASN A 288 -12.21 -7.31 -19.01
N THR A 289 -13.16 -6.53 -19.50
CA THR A 289 -12.93 -5.26 -20.20
C THR A 289 -13.58 -4.09 -19.47
N ASP A 290 -14.04 -4.32 -18.25
CA ASP A 290 -14.79 -3.34 -17.46
C ASP A 290 -13.86 -2.23 -16.98
N GLY A 291 -14.39 -1.01 -16.87
CA GLY A 291 -13.62 0.12 -16.34
C GLY A 291 -12.32 0.40 -17.10
N GLY A 292 -12.23 0.09 -18.39
CA GLY A 292 -11.06 0.36 -19.24
C GLY A 292 -10.01 -0.76 -19.29
N CYS A 293 -10.22 -1.88 -18.59
CA CYS A 293 -9.30 -3.00 -18.60
C CYS A 293 -9.13 -3.63 -19.99
N LYS A 294 -7.94 -4.16 -20.26
CA LYS A 294 -7.67 -4.94 -21.49
C LYS A 294 -7.69 -6.43 -21.18
N ARG A 295 -8.32 -7.20 -22.07
CA ARG A 295 -8.40 -8.66 -21.95
C ARG A 295 -7.15 -9.32 -22.53
N TRP A 296 -6.51 -10.19 -21.75
CA TRP A 296 -5.47 -11.14 -22.17
C TRP A 296 -5.82 -12.55 -21.61
N LEU A 297 -6.58 -13.34 -22.35
CA LEU A 297 -7.00 -14.69 -21.93
C LEU A 297 -6.30 -15.77 -22.77
N PRO A 298 -5.43 -16.61 -22.18
CA PRO A 298 -4.87 -17.79 -22.83
C PRO A 298 -5.94 -18.82 -23.18
N SER A 299 -5.70 -19.65 -24.19
CA SER A 299 -6.65 -20.68 -24.65
C SER A 299 -7.02 -21.73 -23.59
N CYS A 300 -6.20 -21.89 -22.56
CA CYS A 300 -6.36 -22.87 -21.48
C CYS A 300 -6.90 -22.28 -20.17
N ARG A 301 -7.40 -21.04 -20.21
CA ARG A 301 -7.99 -20.36 -19.06
C ARG A 301 -9.42 -19.97 -19.37
N HIS A 302 -10.27 -20.08 -18.36
CA HIS A 302 -11.64 -19.57 -18.42
C HIS A 302 -11.68 -18.13 -17.87
N HIS A 303 -12.68 -17.36 -18.29
CA HIS A 303 -12.85 -15.98 -17.81
C HIS A 303 -13.20 -15.89 -16.32
N ASP A 304 -13.59 -17.00 -15.70
CA ASP A 304 -13.92 -17.09 -14.26
C ASP A 304 -12.78 -17.66 -13.43
N ASP A 305 -11.67 -18.06 -14.06
CA ASP A 305 -10.52 -18.54 -13.30
C ASP A 305 -9.91 -17.38 -12.51
N MET A 306 -9.43 -17.66 -11.30
CA MET A 306 -8.76 -16.65 -10.51
C MET A 306 -7.68 -17.26 -9.63
N PHE A 307 -6.70 -16.43 -9.28
CA PHE A 307 -5.73 -16.78 -8.25
C PHE A 307 -6.22 -16.30 -6.90
N ASP A 308 -6.15 -17.18 -5.92
CA ASP A 308 -6.52 -16.91 -4.54
C ASP A 308 -5.32 -17.13 -3.62
N LYS A 309 -5.17 -16.27 -2.62
CA LYS A 309 -4.04 -16.29 -1.71
C LYS A 309 -4.32 -17.27 -0.58
N ARG A 310 -3.62 -18.40 -0.53
CA ARG A 310 -3.87 -19.51 0.39
C ARG A 310 -2.60 -19.98 1.09
N SER A 311 -2.70 -20.25 2.39
CA SER A 311 -1.65 -20.96 3.15
C SER A 311 -1.85 -22.46 3.02
N GLY A 312 -0.77 -23.20 2.73
CA GLY A 312 -0.87 -24.63 2.48
C GLY A 312 0.24 -25.19 1.58
N TYR A 313 0.05 -26.42 1.13
CA TYR A 313 1.01 -27.12 0.28
C TYR A 313 0.31 -28.12 -0.66
N PHE A 314 1.00 -28.52 -1.73
CA PHE A 314 0.52 -29.54 -2.65
C PHE A 314 1.01 -30.93 -2.19
N ILE A 315 0.09 -31.89 -2.01
CA ILE A 315 0.37 -33.23 -1.46
C ILE A 315 1.26 -34.09 -2.39
N HIS A 316 1.25 -33.80 -3.69
CA HIS A 316 2.05 -34.49 -4.71
C HIS A 316 2.93 -33.55 -5.56
N GLY A 317 3.10 -32.29 -5.13
CA GLY A 317 3.62 -31.21 -5.99
C GLY A 317 5.05 -30.74 -5.74
N GLN A 318 5.79 -31.27 -4.76
CA GLN A 318 7.18 -30.81 -4.53
C GLN A 318 8.13 -31.12 -5.71
N ASP A 319 7.89 -32.23 -6.43
CA ASP A 319 8.65 -32.63 -7.63
C ASP A 319 8.25 -31.85 -8.90
N HIS A 320 7.25 -30.97 -8.81
CA HIS A 320 6.71 -30.19 -9.91
C HIS A 320 6.74 -28.69 -9.59
N THR A 321 7.86 -28.22 -9.06
CA THR A 321 8.12 -26.79 -8.90
C THR A 321 9.30 -26.37 -9.76
N TYR A 322 9.25 -25.15 -10.28
CA TYR A 322 10.41 -24.52 -10.89
C TYR A 322 10.50 -23.07 -10.42
N SER A 323 11.69 -22.51 -10.50
CA SER A 323 11.96 -21.14 -10.07
C SER A 323 12.53 -20.33 -11.21
N ASP A 324 12.06 -19.10 -11.33
CA ASP A 324 12.66 -18.06 -12.15
C ASP A 324 13.41 -17.09 -11.23
N THR A 325 14.74 -17.08 -11.36
CA THR A 325 15.64 -16.28 -10.55
C THR A 325 15.78 -14.84 -11.05
N ASN A 326 15.07 -14.45 -12.11
CA ASN A 326 15.11 -13.09 -12.62
C ASN A 326 14.53 -12.10 -11.60
N THR A 327 15.41 -11.31 -10.98
CA THR A 327 15.05 -10.34 -9.94
C THR A 327 14.33 -9.09 -10.49
N SER A 328 14.21 -8.95 -11.81
CA SER A 328 13.34 -7.94 -12.43
C SER A 328 11.87 -8.36 -12.47
N HIS A 329 11.55 -9.64 -12.20
CA HIS A 329 10.17 -10.11 -12.12
C HIS A 329 9.58 -9.87 -10.74
N THR A 330 8.47 -9.17 -10.71
CA THR A 330 7.65 -8.90 -9.54
C THR A 330 6.60 -9.99 -9.33
N LEU A 331 5.94 -9.99 -8.17
CA LEU A 331 4.82 -10.89 -7.92
C LEU A 331 3.71 -10.83 -9.00
N ASN A 332 3.47 -9.65 -9.57
CA ASN A 332 2.50 -9.47 -10.66
C ASN A 332 3.00 -10.09 -11.97
N ASP A 333 4.31 -10.08 -12.23
CA ASP A 333 4.90 -10.78 -13.38
C ASP A 333 4.77 -12.29 -13.21
N CYS A 334 4.97 -12.80 -11.99
CA CYS A 334 4.72 -14.20 -11.67
C CYS A 334 3.25 -14.58 -11.93
N LYS A 335 2.29 -13.72 -11.55
CA LYS A 335 0.86 -13.93 -11.86
C LYS A 335 0.65 -14.13 -13.36
N VAL A 336 1.22 -13.25 -14.18
CA VAL A 336 1.03 -13.27 -15.63
C VAL A 336 1.71 -14.47 -16.27
N ALA A 337 2.94 -14.79 -15.84
CA ALA A 337 3.66 -15.97 -16.29
C ALA A 337 2.87 -17.25 -16.00
N CYS A 338 2.36 -17.41 -14.78
CA CYS A 338 1.54 -18.55 -14.40
C CYS A 338 0.18 -18.56 -15.11
N TRP A 339 -0.43 -17.39 -15.31
CA TRP A 339 -1.68 -17.28 -16.06
C TRP A 339 -1.54 -17.79 -17.49
N ASN A 340 -0.43 -17.42 -18.16
CA ASN A 340 -0.13 -17.79 -19.55
C ASN A 340 0.39 -19.23 -19.72
N GLN A 341 0.86 -19.87 -18.65
CA GLN A 341 1.30 -21.26 -18.67
C GLN A 341 0.20 -22.20 -18.22
N CYS A 342 -0.33 -22.99 -19.16
CA CYS A 342 -1.53 -23.81 -18.94
C CYS A 342 -1.42 -24.80 -17.78
N ASP A 343 -0.22 -25.33 -17.55
CA ASP A 343 0.03 -26.32 -16.50
C ASP A 343 0.40 -25.68 -15.15
N CYS A 344 0.42 -24.34 -15.06
CA CYS A 344 0.70 -23.65 -13.80
C CYS A 344 -0.54 -23.57 -12.91
N ASP A 345 -0.38 -24.04 -11.67
CA ASP A 345 -1.45 -24.10 -10.67
C ASP A 345 -1.23 -23.10 -9.54
N ALA A 346 0.00 -22.68 -9.28
CA ALA A 346 0.27 -21.65 -8.28
C ALA A 346 1.56 -20.90 -8.53
N TYR A 347 1.68 -19.72 -7.92
CA TYR A 347 2.91 -18.94 -7.92
C TYR A 347 3.13 -18.21 -6.60
N THR A 348 4.38 -17.82 -6.34
CA THR A 348 4.76 -16.87 -5.28
C THR A 348 6.08 -16.19 -5.63
N SER A 349 6.49 -15.20 -4.82
CA SER A 349 7.81 -14.59 -4.94
C SER A 349 8.90 -15.54 -4.47
N LEU A 350 10.04 -15.56 -5.17
CA LEU A 350 11.16 -16.43 -4.82
C LEU A 350 11.99 -15.87 -3.65
N TYR A 351 12.18 -14.54 -3.63
CA TYR A 351 12.99 -13.85 -2.64
C TYR A 351 12.14 -12.97 -1.71
N ASP A 352 12.64 -12.71 -0.49
CA ASP A 352 11.97 -11.91 0.54
C ASP A 352 11.72 -10.44 0.12
N ASN A 353 12.54 -9.92 -0.79
CA ASN A 353 12.34 -8.60 -1.38
C ASN A 353 11.24 -8.56 -2.46
N GLN A 354 10.43 -9.63 -2.57
CA GLN A 354 9.33 -9.80 -3.52
C GLN A 354 9.75 -9.84 -4.99
N THR A 355 10.98 -10.30 -5.28
CA THR A 355 11.48 -10.50 -6.64
C THR A 355 11.71 -11.97 -6.96
N GLY A 356 11.76 -12.29 -8.25
CA GLY A 356 11.83 -13.66 -8.75
C GLY A 356 10.52 -14.41 -8.51
N CYS A 357 10.35 -15.52 -9.21
CA CYS A 357 9.12 -16.30 -9.17
C CYS A 357 9.40 -17.75 -8.79
N LYS A 358 8.52 -18.31 -7.97
CA LYS A 358 8.44 -19.75 -7.75
C LYS A 358 7.06 -20.22 -8.20
N PHE A 359 7.03 -21.29 -8.99
CA PHE A 359 5.81 -21.83 -9.58
C PHE A 359 5.58 -23.27 -9.16
N TRP A 360 4.31 -23.65 -9.08
CA TRP A 360 3.86 -25.03 -8.98
C TRP A 360 3.12 -25.38 -10.25
N ILE A 361 3.49 -26.51 -10.86
CA ILE A 361 2.91 -26.98 -12.11
C ILE A 361 2.31 -28.39 -11.93
N ASN A 362 1.46 -28.81 -12.87
CA ASN A 362 0.86 -30.14 -12.99
C ASN A 362 -0.20 -30.51 -11.93
N LYS A 363 -1.30 -29.75 -11.86
CA LYS A 363 -2.59 -29.98 -11.19
C LYS A 363 -2.56 -30.90 -9.98
N GLY A 364 -1.75 -30.54 -8.98
CA GLY A 364 -1.76 -31.22 -7.67
C GLY A 364 -2.98 -30.84 -6.82
N GLU A 365 -3.38 -31.71 -5.90
CA GLU A 365 -4.34 -31.34 -4.86
C GLU A 365 -3.69 -30.40 -3.84
N PHE A 366 -4.27 -29.21 -3.68
CA PHE A 366 -3.82 -28.21 -2.71
C PHE A 366 -4.49 -28.43 -1.35
N PHE A 367 -3.68 -28.66 -0.32
CA PHE A 367 -4.13 -28.78 1.06
C PHE A 367 -3.98 -27.45 1.79
N HIS A 368 -5.08 -26.98 2.38
CA HIS A 368 -5.09 -25.73 3.14
C HIS A 368 -4.50 -25.94 4.53
N ASP A 369 -3.51 -25.13 4.87
CA ASP A 369 -3.02 -24.98 6.23
C ASP A 369 -3.82 -23.89 6.96
N LEU A 370 -4.73 -24.32 7.82
CA LEU A 370 -5.55 -23.43 8.64
C LEU A 370 -4.80 -22.84 9.84
N SER A 371 -3.59 -23.34 10.15
CA SER A 371 -2.79 -22.82 11.26
C SER A 371 -2.10 -21.49 10.94
N GLY A 372 -1.97 -21.15 9.66
CA GLY A 372 -1.24 -19.96 9.20
C GLY A 372 0.27 -20.06 9.37
N ALA A 373 0.81 -21.22 9.76
CA ALA A 373 2.23 -21.43 9.95
C ALA A 373 2.99 -21.48 8.61
N ILE A 374 2.32 -21.90 7.54
CA ILE A 374 2.90 -21.95 6.19
C ILE A 374 2.66 -20.61 5.46
N PRO A 375 3.73 -19.99 4.89
CA PRO A 375 3.59 -18.78 4.10
C PRO A 375 2.58 -18.96 2.95
N PRO A 376 1.68 -17.98 2.73
CA PRO A 376 0.67 -18.09 1.70
C PRO A 376 1.27 -17.99 0.28
N ILE A 377 0.68 -18.74 -0.65
CA ILE A 377 0.96 -18.72 -2.08
C ILE A 377 -0.31 -18.37 -2.86
N TYR A 378 -0.18 -18.01 -4.14
CA TYR A 378 -1.32 -17.71 -5.01
C TYR A 378 -1.69 -18.94 -5.82
N VAL A 379 -2.82 -19.56 -5.48
CA VAL A 379 -3.29 -20.82 -6.08
C VAL A 379 -4.40 -20.54 -7.09
N LEU A 380 -4.29 -21.12 -8.27
CA LEU A 380 -5.30 -21.08 -9.31
C LEU A 380 -6.52 -21.86 -8.81
N ILE A 381 -7.65 -21.18 -8.78
CA ILE A 381 -8.95 -21.80 -8.59
C ILE A 381 -9.60 -21.80 -9.97
N PRO A 382 -9.64 -22.95 -10.66
CA PRO A 382 -10.49 -23.10 -11.83
C PRO A 382 -11.93 -22.85 -11.41
N LYS A 383 -12.75 -22.26 -12.29
CA LYS A 383 -14.20 -22.36 -12.08
C LYS A 383 -14.53 -23.82 -11.79
N PRO A 384 -15.40 -24.14 -10.82
CA PRO A 384 -16.02 -25.45 -10.84
C PRO A 384 -16.66 -25.55 -12.23
N SER A 385 -16.13 -26.47 -13.06
CA SER A 385 -16.91 -26.99 -14.18
C SER A 385 -18.30 -27.30 -13.62
N GLN A 386 -19.33 -27.19 -14.43
CA GLN A 386 -20.59 -27.85 -14.10
C GLN A 386 -20.29 -29.35 -14.00
N PHE A 387 -19.72 -29.77 -12.87
CA PHE A 387 -19.78 -31.11 -12.36
C PHE A 387 -21.27 -31.34 -12.25
N GLY A 388 -21.78 -32.15 -13.18
CA GLY A 388 -23.17 -32.54 -13.19
C GLY A 388 -23.62 -32.85 -11.76
N GLY A 389 -24.49 -32.00 -11.23
CA GLY A 389 -25.25 -32.27 -10.02
C GLY A 389 -24.49 -32.40 -8.70
N GLN A 390 -23.32 -31.78 -8.50
CA GLN A 390 -22.78 -31.66 -7.14
C GLN A 390 -22.44 -30.22 -6.78
N SER A 391 -23.37 -29.59 -6.07
CA SER A 391 -23.20 -28.32 -5.38
C SER A 391 -22.16 -28.48 -4.27
N ALA A 392 -21.06 -27.74 -4.35
CA ALA A 392 -20.09 -27.64 -3.27
C ALA A 392 -20.43 -26.44 -2.38
N TRP A 393 -20.39 -26.68 -1.08
CA TRP A 393 -20.69 -25.69 -0.05
C TRP A 393 -19.39 -25.27 0.65
N PHE A 394 -19.20 -23.99 0.96
CA PHE A 394 -18.05 -23.51 1.74
C PHE A 394 -18.49 -22.80 3.01
N LEU A 395 -17.69 -22.96 4.07
CA LEU A 395 -17.89 -22.28 5.35
C LEU A 395 -17.20 -20.91 5.33
N SER A 396 -17.95 -19.85 5.61
CA SER A 396 -17.41 -18.51 5.83
C SER A 396 -16.76 -18.38 7.21
N PHE A 397 -15.94 -17.33 7.41
CA PHE A 397 -15.64 -16.83 8.76
C PHE A 397 -16.97 -16.49 9.47
N GLY A 398 -17.19 -17.04 10.67
CA GLY A 398 -18.50 -17.04 11.37
C GLY A 398 -19.31 -18.33 11.22
N GLY A 399 -18.89 -19.24 10.32
CA GLY A 399 -19.48 -20.56 10.13
C GLY A 399 -20.73 -20.60 9.23
N LYS A 400 -20.97 -19.59 8.41
CA LYS A 400 -22.08 -19.63 7.44
C LYS A 400 -21.71 -20.57 6.29
N LEU A 401 -22.57 -21.53 6.00
CA LEU A 401 -22.47 -22.37 4.83
C LEU A 401 -23.08 -21.59 3.65
N LEU A 402 -22.28 -21.38 2.61
CA LEU A 402 -22.69 -20.61 1.43
C LEU A 402 -22.53 -21.45 0.17
N SER A 403 -23.40 -21.18 -0.79
CA SER A 403 -23.30 -21.69 -2.16
C SER A 403 -22.45 -20.74 -3.00
N PHE A 404 -21.85 -21.26 -4.06
CA PHE A 404 -20.91 -20.53 -4.93
C PHE A 404 -21.54 -19.39 -5.72
N ASP A 405 -22.86 -19.40 -5.89
CA ASP A 405 -23.64 -18.31 -6.48
C ASP A 405 -24.01 -17.21 -5.48
N GLY A 406 -23.49 -17.27 -4.24
CA GLY A 406 -23.83 -16.35 -3.16
C GLY A 406 -25.23 -16.59 -2.58
N SER A 407 -25.93 -17.65 -3.02
CA SER A 407 -27.19 -18.04 -2.40
C SER A 407 -26.96 -18.64 -1.02
N TYR A 408 -27.86 -18.28 -0.11
CA TYR A 408 -27.82 -18.66 1.29
C TYR A 408 -28.17 -20.14 1.47
N VAL A 409 -27.42 -20.85 2.31
CA VAL A 409 -27.56 -22.31 2.50
C VAL A 409 -27.88 -22.66 3.93
N ALA A 410 -26.99 -22.29 4.86
CA ALA A 410 -27.18 -22.54 6.28
C ALA A 410 -26.30 -21.60 7.11
N GLU A 411 -26.73 -21.24 8.31
CA GLU A 411 -26.02 -20.34 9.21
C GLU A 411 -25.72 -21.08 10.51
N THR A 412 -24.44 -21.31 10.84
CA THR A 412 -24.10 -21.97 12.12
C THR A 412 -24.10 -21.01 13.30
N GLU A 413 -24.18 -19.69 13.09
CA GLU A 413 -24.30 -18.70 14.17
C GLU A 413 -25.59 -18.90 14.99
N ASN A 414 -26.63 -19.47 14.38
CA ASN A 414 -27.87 -19.85 15.04
C ASN A 414 -27.76 -21.21 15.75
N CYS A 415 -26.72 -22.01 15.51
CA CYS A 415 -26.51 -23.26 16.22
C CYS A 415 -26.13 -23.00 17.67
N ASN A 416 -27.12 -23.01 18.56
CA ASN A 416 -26.94 -22.75 19.99
C ASN A 416 -26.73 -24.04 20.81
N GLY A 417 -26.44 -25.16 20.14
CA GLY A 417 -26.31 -26.48 20.74
C GLY A 417 -27.64 -27.17 21.08
N TYR A 418 -28.79 -26.50 20.87
CA TYR A 418 -30.14 -27.03 21.10
C TYR A 418 -30.98 -27.13 19.84
N ASN A 419 -30.95 -26.13 18.96
CA ASN A 419 -31.76 -26.14 17.75
C ASN A 419 -31.33 -27.31 16.84
N THR A 420 -32.31 -27.89 16.16
CA THR A 420 -32.10 -28.90 15.13
C THR A 420 -32.46 -28.37 13.74
N ASP A 421 -32.98 -27.15 13.69
CA ASP A 421 -33.31 -26.43 12.47
C ASP A 421 -32.02 -26.01 11.75
N GLY A 422 -32.05 -25.96 10.42
CA GLY A 422 -30.88 -25.54 9.63
C GLY A 422 -29.67 -26.50 9.70
N GLY A 423 -29.83 -27.73 10.20
CA GLY A 423 -28.77 -28.76 10.21
C GLY A 423 -27.91 -28.80 11.49
N CYS A 424 -28.26 -28.05 12.53
CA CYS A 424 -27.55 -28.04 13.81
C CYS A 424 -27.66 -29.39 14.55
N LYS A 425 -26.56 -29.86 15.16
CA LYS A 425 -26.52 -31.06 16.01
C LYS A 425 -26.57 -30.68 17.49
N ARG A 426 -27.41 -31.37 18.24
CA ARG A 426 -27.57 -31.14 19.68
C ARG A 426 -26.31 -31.56 20.45
N TRP A 427 -25.68 -30.63 21.14
CA TRP A 427 -24.54 -30.90 22.02
C TRP A 427 -24.59 -29.95 23.21
N LEU A 428 -25.06 -30.45 24.36
CA LEU A 428 -25.07 -29.72 25.62
C LEU A 428 -24.12 -30.42 26.60
N PRO A 429 -23.16 -29.69 27.20
CA PRO A 429 -22.52 -30.12 28.43
C PRO A 429 -23.59 -30.36 29.51
N SER A 430 -23.44 -31.38 30.35
CA SER A 430 -24.43 -31.79 31.37
C SER A 430 -24.78 -30.70 32.40
N CYS A 431 -23.99 -29.63 32.47
CA CYS A 431 -24.10 -28.51 33.39
C CYS A 431 -24.77 -27.26 32.80
N ARG A 432 -25.13 -27.27 31.51
CA ARG A 432 -25.78 -26.14 30.83
C ARG A 432 -27.26 -26.45 30.58
N ARG A 433 -28.11 -25.43 30.65
CA ARG A 433 -29.53 -25.53 30.29
C ARG A 433 -29.77 -24.96 28.89
N HIS A 434 -30.89 -25.36 28.30
CA HIS A 434 -31.30 -24.95 26.95
C HIS A 434 -31.35 -23.41 26.76
N ASP A 435 -31.70 -22.68 27.81
CA ASP A 435 -31.95 -21.25 27.81
C ASP A 435 -30.84 -20.42 28.49
N ASP A 436 -29.72 -21.05 28.85
CA ASP A 436 -28.54 -20.32 29.29
C ASP A 436 -28.01 -19.48 28.11
N MET A 437 -27.51 -18.27 28.40
CA MET A 437 -26.86 -17.45 27.38
C MET A 437 -25.78 -16.58 27.99
N PHE A 438 -24.85 -16.14 27.16
CA PHE A 438 -23.90 -15.10 27.53
C PHE A 438 -24.42 -13.74 27.11
N ASP A 439 -24.54 -12.84 28.07
CA ASP A 439 -24.98 -11.46 27.87
C ASP A 439 -23.79 -10.51 28.01
N LYS A 440 -23.72 -9.52 27.12
CA LYS A 440 -22.60 -8.57 27.09
C LYS A 440 -22.84 -7.48 28.12
N ARG A 441 -22.02 -7.42 29.17
CA ARG A 441 -22.20 -6.50 30.30
C ARG A 441 -20.89 -5.78 30.64
N SER A 442 -20.98 -4.51 31.03
CA SER A 442 -19.85 -3.77 31.61
C SER A 442 -19.91 -3.86 33.12
N GLY A 443 -18.84 -4.32 33.76
CA GLY A 443 -18.82 -4.57 35.20
C GLY A 443 -17.69 -5.48 35.67
N TYR A 444 -17.74 -5.91 36.92
CA TYR A 444 -16.70 -6.72 37.56
C TYR A 444 -17.28 -7.69 38.61
N PHE A 445 -16.52 -8.72 38.97
CA PHE A 445 -16.90 -9.70 40.00
C PHE A 445 -16.24 -9.34 41.34
N ILE A 446 -16.97 -9.48 42.46
CA ILE A 446 -16.44 -9.21 43.80
C ILE A 446 -16.69 -10.43 44.70
N HIS A 447 -15.60 -11.03 45.20
CA HIS A 447 -15.47 -12.06 46.26
C HIS A 447 -15.23 -13.53 45.84
N GLY A 448 -14.20 -14.12 46.50
CA GLY A 448 -13.56 -15.42 46.23
C GLY A 448 -12.21 -15.21 45.51
N PRO A 449 -11.12 -15.97 45.80
CA PRO A 449 -9.85 -15.78 45.11
C PRO A 449 -10.11 -15.88 43.61
N ASP A 450 -9.69 -14.86 42.85
CA ASP A 450 -9.86 -14.78 41.41
C ASP A 450 -9.33 -16.07 40.76
N HIS A 451 -10.19 -17.07 40.56
CA HIS A 451 -9.91 -18.19 39.69
C HIS A 451 -10.11 -17.73 38.25
N THR A 452 -9.45 -16.63 37.88
CA THR A 452 -9.37 -16.19 36.52
C THR A 452 -8.41 -17.11 35.79
N SER A 453 -8.91 -17.83 34.81
CA SER A 453 -8.05 -18.58 33.90
C SER A 453 -7.69 -17.66 32.74
N LEU A 454 -6.40 -17.59 32.44
CA LEU A 454 -5.86 -16.83 31.32
C LEU A 454 -5.36 -17.79 30.26
N ASP A 455 -5.77 -17.54 29.03
CA ASP A 455 -5.23 -18.14 27.83
C ASP A 455 -4.52 -17.04 27.03
N THR A 456 -3.19 -17.08 27.05
CA THR A 456 -2.34 -16.10 26.37
C THR A 456 -2.14 -16.43 24.88
N ASN A 457 -2.79 -17.48 24.36
CA ASN A 457 -2.70 -17.83 22.95
C ASN A 457 -3.40 -16.78 22.08
N THR A 458 -2.61 -15.97 21.37
CA THR A 458 -3.09 -14.90 20.50
C THR A 458 -3.74 -15.40 19.21
N SER A 459 -3.74 -16.71 18.94
CA SER A 459 -4.50 -17.30 17.83
C SER A 459 -5.97 -17.57 18.19
N HIS A 460 -6.34 -17.57 19.48
CA HIS A 460 -7.73 -17.74 19.91
C HIS A 460 -8.51 -16.43 19.79
N THR A 461 -9.62 -16.48 19.08
CA THR A 461 -10.56 -15.38 18.89
C THR A 461 -11.57 -15.33 20.03
N LEU A 462 -12.30 -14.21 20.13
CA LEU A 462 -13.40 -14.06 21.10
C LEU A 462 -14.46 -15.17 20.99
N ASN A 463 -14.71 -15.72 19.80
CA ASN A 463 -15.65 -16.83 19.61
C ASN A 463 -15.09 -18.16 20.14
N ASP A 464 -13.77 -18.37 20.03
CA ASP A 464 -13.10 -19.53 20.63
C ASP A 464 -13.19 -19.46 22.16
N CYS A 465 -13.04 -18.26 22.74
CA CYS A 465 -13.26 -18.03 24.17
C CYS A 465 -14.71 -18.36 24.58
N LYS A 466 -15.71 -17.95 23.78
CA LYS A 466 -17.12 -18.30 24.03
C LYS A 466 -17.32 -19.81 24.11
N VAL A 467 -16.80 -20.55 23.13
CA VAL A 467 -16.94 -22.01 23.06
C VAL A 467 -16.22 -22.69 24.22
N ALA A 468 -14.99 -22.25 24.55
CA ALA A 468 -14.23 -22.77 25.68
C ALA A 468 -14.98 -22.57 27.01
N CYS A 469 -15.50 -21.36 27.25
CA CYS A 469 -16.28 -21.06 28.44
C CYS A 469 -17.60 -21.84 28.49
N TRP A 470 -18.29 -21.99 27.36
CA TRP A 470 -19.55 -22.76 27.29
C TRP A 470 -19.35 -24.22 27.71
N ASN A 471 -18.24 -24.84 27.29
CA ASN A 471 -17.92 -26.23 27.57
C ASN A 471 -17.34 -26.48 28.98
N GLN A 472 -16.87 -25.42 29.64
CA GLN A 472 -16.36 -25.50 31.00
C GLN A 472 -17.48 -25.20 32.01
N CYS A 473 -17.94 -26.22 32.73
CA CYS A 473 -19.08 -26.12 33.66
C CYS A 473 -18.91 -25.12 34.81
N GLY A 474 -17.68 -24.74 35.13
CA GLY A 474 -17.39 -23.72 36.12
C GLY A 474 -17.29 -22.30 35.54
N CYS A 475 -17.36 -22.11 34.23
CA CYS A 475 -17.15 -20.79 33.63
C CYS A 475 -18.41 -19.93 33.69
N ASP A 476 -18.29 -18.77 34.33
CA ASP A 476 -19.36 -17.79 34.55
C ASP A 476 -19.24 -16.58 33.63
N ALA A 477 -18.04 -16.25 33.14
CA ALA A 477 -17.86 -15.19 32.15
C ALA A 477 -16.57 -15.35 31.34
N TYR A 478 -16.51 -14.68 30.19
CA TYR A 478 -15.28 -14.58 29.39
C TYR A 478 -15.12 -13.19 28.74
N THR A 479 -13.90 -12.86 28.35
CA THR A 479 -13.57 -11.71 27.49
C THR A 479 -12.26 -11.94 26.73
N SER A 480 -11.92 -11.06 25.80
CA SER A 480 -10.61 -11.06 25.15
C SER A 480 -9.52 -10.55 26.10
N LEU A 481 -8.36 -11.18 26.06
CA LEU A 481 -7.22 -10.78 26.91
C LEU A 481 -6.51 -9.53 26.37
N TYR A 482 -6.45 -9.37 25.05
CA TYR A 482 -5.76 -8.28 24.37
C TYR A 482 -6.73 -7.37 23.58
N ASP A 483 -6.33 -6.12 23.34
CA ASP A 483 -7.15 -5.09 22.66
C ASP A 483 -7.46 -5.41 21.19
N ASN A 484 -6.68 -6.29 20.55
CA ASN A 484 -6.93 -6.81 19.21
C ASN A 484 -7.95 -7.96 19.18
N GLN A 485 -8.68 -8.19 20.28
CA GLN A 485 -9.70 -9.24 20.46
C GLN A 485 -9.16 -10.68 20.40
N THR A 486 -7.89 -10.88 20.77
CA THR A 486 -7.29 -12.22 20.87
C THR A 486 -6.86 -12.58 22.29
N GLY A 487 -6.64 -13.88 22.53
CA GLY A 487 -6.42 -14.43 23.87
C GLY A 487 -7.70 -14.41 24.71
N CYS A 488 -7.80 -15.30 25.69
CA CYS A 488 -9.02 -15.43 26.50
C CYS A 488 -8.74 -15.14 27.97
N LYS A 489 -9.67 -14.43 28.60
CA LYS A 489 -9.78 -14.33 30.05
C LYS A 489 -11.11 -14.90 30.48
N PHE A 490 -11.09 -15.86 31.39
CA PHE A 490 -12.27 -16.53 31.93
C PHE A 490 -12.45 -16.21 33.41
N TRP A 491 -13.70 -16.12 33.86
CA TRP A 491 -14.07 -16.13 35.28
C TRP A 491 -14.73 -17.46 35.60
N ILE A 492 -14.19 -18.17 36.59
CA ILE A 492 -14.59 -19.53 36.93
C ILE A 492 -15.04 -19.59 38.39
N ASN A 493 -16.19 -20.23 38.65
CA ASN A 493 -16.85 -20.49 39.93
C ASN A 493 -17.55 -19.27 40.57
N LYS A 494 -18.81 -19.04 40.17
CA LYS A 494 -19.87 -18.18 40.74
C LYS A 494 -19.40 -17.09 41.69
N GLY A 495 -18.84 -16.03 41.14
CA GLY A 495 -18.80 -14.71 41.80
C GLY A 495 -20.11 -13.94 41.56
N GLU A 496 -20.42 -12.96 42.42
CA GLU A 496 -21.48 -11.98 42.14
C GLU A 496 -20.98 -10.92 41.15
N PHE A 497 -21.71 -10.71 40.06
CA PHE A 497 -21.41 -9.70 39.04
C PHE A 497 -22.07 -8.36 39.37
N PHE A 498 -21.27 -7.29 39.39
CA PHE A 498 -21.72 -5.92 39.60
C PHE A 498 -21.59 -5.11 38.31
N HIS A 499 -22.66 -4.42 37.93
CA HIS A 499 -22.68 -3.55 36.76
C HIS A 499 -21.88 -2.27 37.00
N ASP A 500 -21.03 -1.92 36.05
CA ASP A 500 -20.42 -0.61 35.95
C ASP A 500 -21.25 0.28 35.02
N LEU A 501 -21.94 1.25 35.61
CA LEU A 501 -22.79 2.21 34.88
C LEU A 501 -21.99 3.39 34.31
N SER A 502 -20.69 3.50 34.60
CA SER A 502 -19.84 4.59 34.12
C SER A 502 -19.30 4.35 32.69
N GLY A 503 -19.33 3.10 32.22
CA GLY A 503 -18.82 2.70 30.90
C GLY A 503 -17.29 2.70 30.80
N ALA A 504 -16.57 2.86 31.92
CA ALA A 504 -15.12 2.89 31.95
C ALA A 504 -14.49 1.48 31.85
N ILE A 505 -15.25 0.43 32.18
CA ILE A 505 -14.78 -0.96 32.13
C ILE A 505 -15.15 -1.63 30.78
N PRO A 506 -14.17 -2.26 30.09
CA PRO A 506 -14.44 -3.04 28.88
C PRO A 506 -15.51 -4.11 29.11
N PRO A 507 -16.38 -4.36 28.11
CA PRO A 507 -17.47 -5.31 28.27
C PRO A 507 -16.95 -6.75 28.42
N ILE A 508 -17.57 -7.51 29.32
CA ILE A 508 -17.36 -8.94 29.50
C ILE A 508 -18.65 -9.70 29.19
N TYR A 509 -18.54 -10.96 28.78
CA TYR A 509 -19.68 -11.80 28.42
C TYR A 509 -20.03 -12.71 29.60
N VAL A 510 -21.12 -12.39 30.30
CA VAL A 510 -21.53 -13.05 31.56
C VAL A 510 -22.63 -14.06 31.29
N LEU A 511 -22.48 -15.26 31.83
CA LEU A 511 -23.46 -16.32 31.76
C LEU A 511 -24.68 -15.95 32.62
N ILE A 512 -25.87 -16.03 32.02
CA ILE A 512 -27.14 -15.88 32.72
C ILE A 512 -27.83 -17.25 32.77
N PRO A 513 -27.82 -17.94 33.92
CA PRO A 513 -28.66 -19.10 34.14
C PRO A 513 -30.08 -18.67 34.52
N LYS A 514 -31.12 -19.17 33.83
CA LYS A 514 -32.51 -18.87 34.21
C LYS A 514 -32.90 -19.64 35.49
N PRO A 515 -33.64 -19.02 36.44
CA PRO A 515 -34.06 -19.71 37.65
C PRO A 515 -34.94 -20.93 37.32
N SER A 516 -34.73 -22.02 38.06
CA SER A 516 -35.63 -23.17 38.07
C SER A 516 -37.05 -22.70 38.39
N GLN A 517 -38.01 -22.96 37.50
CA GLN A 517 -39.42 -22.91 37.90
C GLN A 517 -39.59 -23.85 39.09
N PHE A 518 -39.74 -23.29 40.28
CA PHE A 518 -40.36 -24.01 41.39
C PHE A 518 -41.73 -24.47 40.92
N ALA A 519 -42.04 -25.72 41.21
CA ALA A 519 -43.36 -26.29 41.08
C ALA A 519 -44.41 -25.36 41.70
N LEU A 520 -45.25 -24.75 40.86
CA LEU A 520 -46.60 -24.37 41.25
C LEU A 520 -47.47 -25.61 41.02
N ASN A 521 -47.48 -26.51 42.00
CA ASN A 521 -48.60 -27.41 42.20
C ASN A 521 -49.56 -26.72 43.17
N SER A 522 -50.80 -26.51 42.71
CA SER A 522 -52.08 -26.39 43.44
C SER A 522 -52.11 -25.57 44.74
#